data_AF-A0A7R8W8N4-F1
#
_entry.id   AF-A0A7R8W8N4-F1
#
_cell.length_a   1.000
_cell.length_b   1.000
_cell.length_c   1.000
_cell.angle_alpha   90.00
_cell.angle_beta   90.00
_cell.angle_gamma   90.00
#
_symmetry.space_group_name_H-M   'P 1'
#
loop_
_entity.id
_entity.type
_entity.pdbx_description
1 polymer ?
#
loop_
_entity_poly.entity_id
_entity_poly.type
_entity_poly.pdbx_seq_one_letter_code
_entity_poly.pdbx_strand_id
1 'polypeptide(L)'
;MMAGGGAVMAGVNTKGMSAEDKKKIEEELKEQYEAQMAENNRELEEMKKTYEEKLKAAETSTGSVSMAQRDKDRQTKVHIYNINMDPQLTGHVVNFIEPGKHDVGNQKGTPSDFIMQGPGLVFGTTQIWAYQNPAEAAKSNQKFPSITYEYCQQEIAAKAGIDMSNADNSADMALLQQDLMDTMPAVEEANAISEELDKKVKFEIMLVSPQMLGKEGLNTEVCVKMRNLENGAEFVWPKEKFLDRLYQMKEMYHNYEDEDDWDVDDASDPFKEDLNSEVTIGTVNVYLQPIAHMVDLKEQLDITDYRGKLGLMNVEVIPCDKTGKEFKEEDDAFVDNPDQLMGKDVSFKIKILNCRGLPNKFTDIYCKYRLYLDEKENKTGVASDTTNPDFNDEKTFHYKKVTKQFCDYLRDGCVTVHVMGKQRIRKSAMVNRQGMTTRDLLKGDKTVFSKTGHLMNGFQMDGRVVDPQKQSIIVELLLLKKQEAKYRQHVDSVKKLLDEAESQGRRRVSLEVVRGVLMAPSQEMADEIISRLPEEDNIDDDFAIGRVVDINRNTKKKKPAKTNESGSSVCSLL
;
A
#
# COMPACT_ATOMS: atom_id res chain seq x y z
N MET A 1 -17.59 41.72 25.06
CA MET A 1 -16.76 42.75 24.42
C MET A 1 -15.38 42.74 25.06
N MET A 2 -14.54 41.79 24.65
CA MET A 2 -13.09 41.88 24.86
C MET A 2 -12.49 42.17 23.49
N ALA A 3 -11.82 43.31 23.37
CA ALA A 3 -11.09 43.67 22.17
C ALA A 3 -9.75 42.90 22.17
N GLY A 4 -9.52 42.08 21.15
CA GLY A 4 -8.24 41.40 20.93
C GLY A 4 -7.16 42.42 20.59
N GLY A 5 -6.26 42.67 21.54
CA GLY A 5 -5.07 43.48 21.34
C GLY A 5 -3.91 42.62 20.85
N GLY A 6 -3.83 42.36 19.55
CA GLY A 6 -2.61 41.86 18.91
C GLY A 6 -1.54 42.96 18.91
N ALA A 7 -0.51 42.83 19.74
CA ALA A 7 0.64 43.71 19.67
C ALA A 7 1.59 43.26 18.56
N VAL A 8 1.46 43.90 17.40
CA VAL A 8 2.42 43.86 16.30
C VAL A 8 3.71 44.54 16.78
N MET A 9 4.79 43.78 17.00
CA MET A 9 6.13 44.35 17.18
C MET A 9 6.64 44.92 15.85
N ALA A 10 6.38 46.20 15.62
CA ALA A 10 6.96 46.96 14.52
C ALA A 10 8.47 47.13 14.75
N GLY A 11 9.29 46.58 13.84
CA GLY A 11 10.75 46.68 13.91
C GLY A 11 11.25 48.13 13.80
N VAL A 12 11.95 48.62 14.81
CA VAL A 12 12.59 49.93 14.81
C VAL A 12 13.83 49.90 13.89
N ASN A 13 13.85 50.76 12.87
CA ASN A 13 14.95 50.85 11.90
C ASN A 13 16.14 51.65 12.50
N THR A 14 17.22 50.96 12.88
CA THR A 14 18.35 51.54 13.65
C THR A 14 19.58 51.91 12.82
N LYS A 15 19.41 52.23 11.53
CA LYS A 15 20.50 52.73 10.68
C LYS A 15 20.76 54.22 10.95
N GLY A 16 21.85 54.51 11.67
CA GLY A 16 22.43 55.86 11.81
C GLY A 16 22.56 56.43 13.22
N MET A 17 22.11 55.72 14.25
CA MET A 17 22.12 56.22 15.64
C MET A 17 23.45 55.98 16.36
N SER A 18 23.83 56.90 17.26
CA SER A 18 25.06 56.81 18.05
C SER A 18 25.00 55.62 19.03
N ALA A 19 26.16 55.13 19.47
CA ALA A 19 26.24 53.97 20.36
C ALA A 19 25.57 54.20 21.72
N GLU A 20 25.52 55.44 22.21
CA GLU A 20 24.85 55.80 23.46
C GLU A 20 23.33 55.79 23.31
N ASP A 21 22.80 56.24 22.17
CA ASP A 21 21.36 56.27 21.91
C ASP A 21 20.78 54.88 21.71
N LYS A 22 21.53 53.98 21.06
CA LYS A 22 21.14 52.57 20.92
C LYS A 22 21.06 51.87 22.27
N LYS A 23 22.00 52.18 23.16
CA LYS A 23 22.05 51.57 24.49
C LYS A 23 20.90 52.06 25.38
N LYS A 24 20.53 53.34 25.27
CA LYS A 24 19.34 53.89 25.93
C LYS A 24 18.04 53.27 25.42
N ILE A 25 17.90 53.11 24.11
CA ILE A 25 16.71 52.47 23.52
C ILE A 25 16.62 51.00 23.94
N GLU A 26 17.74 50.29 24.01
CA GLU A 26 17.77 48.90 24.45
C GLU A 26 17.47 48.76 25.94
N GLU A 27 17.95 49.70 26.78
CA GLU A 27 17.57 49.76 28.20
C GLU A 27 16.08 50.11 28.39
N GLU A 28 15.54 51.11 27.67
CA GLU A 28 14.11 51.46 27.74
C GLU A 28 13.22 50.32 27.22
N LEU A 29 13.61 49.64 26.14
CA LEU A 29 12.85 48.52 25.59
C LEU A 29 12.88 47.32 26.54
N LYS A 30 14.02 47.09 27.21
CA LYS A 30 14.15 46.04 28.21
C LYS A 30 13.34 46.36 29.47
N GLU A 31 13.34 47.60 29.92
CA GLU A 31 12.56 48.04 31.07
C GLU A 31 11.04 47.96 30.77
N GLN A 32 10.61 48.33 29.56
CA GLN A 32 9.23 48.12 29.10
C GLN A 32 8.86 46.64 29.01
N TYR A 33 9.75 45.80 28.49
CA TYR A 33 9.49 44.36 28.39
C TYR A 33 9.41 43.70 29.77
N GLU A 34 10.29 44.09 30.70
CA GLU A 34 10.26 43.61 32.08
C GLU A 34 9.01 44.11 32.82
N ALA A 35 8.59 45.35 32.62
CA ALA A 35 7.34 45.88 33.18
C ALA A 35 6.12 45.13 32.63
N GLN A 36 6.08 44.87 31.33
CA GLN A 36 4.98 44.14 30.71
C GLN A 36 4.96 42.66 31.09
N MET A 37 6.13 42.03 31.26
CA MET A 37 6.21 40.67 31.80
C MET A 37 5.80 40.62 33.27
N ALA A 38 6.12 41.64 34.07
CA ALA A 38 5.67 41.73 35.46
C ALA A 38 4.16 41.96 35.57
N GLU A 39 3.58 42.77 34.68
CA GLU A 39 2.14 42.99 34.60
C GLU A 39 1.41 41.74 34.13
N ASN A 40 1.86 41.08 33.05
CA ASN A 40 1.32 39.80 32.61
C ASN A 40 1.44 38.72 33.71
N ASN A 41 2.57 38.66 34.42
CA ASN A 41 2.75 37.67 35.49
C ASN A 41 1.86 37.98 36.70
N ARG A 42 1.61 39.26 36.98
CA ARG A 42 0.65 39.69 38.01
C ARG A 42 -0.79 39.40 37.59
N GLU A 43 -1.16 39.63 36.33
CA GLU A 43 -2.46 39.22 35.78
C GLU A 43 -2.61 37.70 35.83
N LEU A 44 -1.53 36.94 35.58
CA LEU A 44 -1.53 35.48 35.73
C LEU A 44 -1.69 35.04 37.19
N GLU A 45 -1.11 35.77 38.15
CA GLU A 45 -1.31 35.52 39.59
C GLU A 45 -2.72 35.92 40.07
N GLU A 46 -3.27 37.03 39.60
CA GLU A 46 -4.64 37.45 39.89
C GLU A 46 -5.64 36.48 39.24
N MET A 47 -5.36 36.00 38.02
CA MET A 47 -6.14 34.98 37.33
C MET A 47 -6.00 33.61 38.03
N LYS A 48 -4.81 33.25 38.54
CA LYS A 48 -4.62 32.07 39.40
C LYS A 48 -5.39 32.19 40.71
N LYS A 49 -5.38 33.34 41.39
CA LYS A 49 -6.21 33.57 42.60
C LYS A 49 -7.69 33.48 42.28
N THR A 50 -8.13 34.07 41.17
CA THR A 50 -9.53 33.99 40.71
C THR A 50 -9.91 32.56 40.36
N TYR A 51 -8.99 31.77 39.80
CA TYR A 51 -9.17 30.35 39.52
C TYR A 51 -9.19 29.52 40.80
N GLU A 52 -8.31 29.77 41.77
CA GLU A 52 -8.28 29.15 43.09
C GLU A 52 -9.53 29.46 43.92
N GLU A 53 -10.05 30.69 43.84
CA GLU A 53 -11.32 31.09 44.46
C GLU A 53 -12.51 30.41 43.78
N LYS A 54 -12.50 30.28 42.45
CA LYS A 54 -13.48 29.49 41.70
C LYS A 54 -13.36 27.98 42.01
N LEU A 55 -12.14 27.47 42.22
CA LEU A 55 -11.87 26.09 42.62
C LEU A 55 -12.42 25.83 44.03
N LYS A 56 -12.15 26.74 44.98
CA LYS A 56 -12.71 26.68 46.33
C LYS A 56 -14.24 26.79 46.33
N ALA A 57 -14.82 27.67 45.51
CA ALA A 57 -16.27 27.77 45.37
C ALA A 57 -16.88 26.46 44.82
N ALA A 58 -16.22 25.82 43.85
CA ALA A 58 -16.61 24.52 43.29
C ALA A 58 -16.40 23.34 44.27
N GLU A 59 -15.37 23.40 45.13
CA GLU A 59 -15.13 22.47 46.24
C GLU A 59 -16.17 22.64 47.36
N THR A 60 -16.70 23.86 47.55
CA THR A 60 -17.74 24.12 48.56
C THR A 60 -19.13 23.68 48.05
N SER A 61 -19.36 23.68 46.73
CA SER A 61 -20.61 23.18 46.12
C SER A 61 -20.64 21.67 45.92
N THR A 62 -19.48 20.99 45.98
CA THR A 62 -19.36 19.54 45.76
C THR A 62 -18.60 18.94 46.94
N GLY A 63 -19.32 18.41 47.93
CA GLY A 63 -18.78 17.96 49.23
C GLY A 63 -17.39 17.34 49.16
N SER A 64 -16.41 18.03 49.73
CA SER A 64 -14.98 17.73 49.56
C SER A 64 -14.55 16.50 50.38
N VAL A 65 -14.21 15.45 49.65
CA VAL A 65 -13.39 14.33 50.13
C VAL A 65 -11.92 14.69 49.86
N SER A 66 -11.04 14.59 50.85
CA SER A 66 -9.61 14.94 50.68
C SER A 66 -8.94 14.13 49.56
N MET A 67 -7.94 14.70 48.86
CA MET A 67 -7.22 14.00 47.79
C MET A 67 -6.69 12.62 48.23
N ALA A 68 -6.15 12.53 49.46
CA ALA A 68 -5.69 11.27 50.03
C ALA A 68 -6.82 10.23 50.23
N GLN A 69 -8.06 10.68 50.47
CA GLN A 69 -9.21 9.80 50.55
C GLN A 69 -9.73 9.42 49.15
N ARG A 70 -9.66 10.32 48.16
CA ARG A 70 -9.94 9.97 46.75
C ARG A 70 -8.97 8.91 46.23
N ASP A 71 -7.68 8.99 46.55
CA ASP A 71 -6.70 7.98 46.14
C ASP A 71 -6.96 6.61 46.78
N LYS A 72 -7.37 6.59 48.06
CA LYS A 72 -7.83 5.36 48.72
C LYS A 72 -9.11 4.81 48.10
N ASP A 73 -10.03 5.69 47.74
CA ASP A 73 -11.28 5.33 47.08
C ASP A 73 -11.01 4.78 45.68
N ARG A 74 -10.02 5.29 44.93
CA ARG A 74 -9.60 4.71 43.62
C ARG A 74 -9.08 3.28 43.76
N GLN A 75 -8.47 2.94 44.88
CA GLN A 75 -7.97 1.58 45.12
C GLN A 75 -9.07 0.59 45.54
N THR A 76 -10.25 1.08 45.93
CA THR A 76 -11.28 0.25 46.58
C THR A 76 -12.64 0.29 45.90
N LYS A 77 -12.99 1.39 45.22
CA LYS A 77 -14.29 1.65 44.59
C LYS A 77 -14.20 1.57 43.07
N VAL A 78 -15.31 1.16 42.47
CA VAL A 78 -15.50 1.18 41.01
C VAL A 78 -15.52 2.62 40.53
N HIS A 79 -14.76 2.93 39.48
CA HIS A 79 -14.66 4.28 38.95
C HIS A 79 -14.34 4.30 37.45
N ILE A 80 -14.61 5.44 36.81
CA ILE A 80 -14.10 5.79 35.48
C ILE A 80 -13.16 6.98 35.59
N TYR A 81 -12.11 7.01 34.77
CA TYR A 81 -11.17 8.14 34.71
C TYR A 81 -10.84 8.53 33.27
N ASN A 82 -10.59 9.82 33.04
CA ASN A 82 -10.30 10.36 31.72
C ASN A 82 -8.85 10.03 31.27
N ILE A 83 -8.66 9.66 29.99
CA ILE A 83 -7.38 9.30 29.35
C ILE A 83 -7.02 10.21 28.16
N ASN A 84 -7.66 11.36 28.01
CA ASN A 84 -7.36 12.28 26.91
C ASN A 84 -5.92 12.81 26.96
N MET A 85 -5.30 13.04 25.79
CA MET A 85 -3.87 13.42 25.62
C MET A 85 -3.35 14.61 26.45
N ASP A 86 -4.22 15.41 27.07
CA ASP A 86 -3.81 16.51 27.94
C ASP A 86 -3.28 15.98 29.29
N PRO A 87 -1.99 16.21 29.64
CA PRO A 87 -1.41 15.80 30.92
C PRO A 87 -2.09 16.41 32.15
N GLN A 88 -2.80 17.53 32.00
CA GLN A 88 -3.54 18.18 33.09
C GLN A 88 -4.92 17.55 33.34
N LEU A 89 -5.44 16.77 32.39
CA LEU A 89 -6.75 16.12 32.46
C LEU A 89 -6.66 14.60 32.66
N THR A 90 -5.61 13.96 32.12
CA THR A 90 -5.37 12.51 32.26
C THR A 90 -5.32 12.09 33.73
N GLY A 91 -6.23 11.22 34.15
CA GLY A 91 -6.24 10.62 35.49
C GLY A 91 -6.63 11.56 36.65
N HIS A 92 -6.90 12.84 36.38
CA HIS A 92 -7.32 13.84 37.38
C HIS A 92 -8.85 13.95 37.53
N VAL A 93 -9.60 13.70 36.45
CA VAL A 93 -11.06 13.61 36.50
C VAL A 93 -11.45 12.15 36.72
N VAL A 94 -11.97 11.85 37.90
CA VAL A 94 -12.38 10.51 38.32
C VAL A 94 -13.82 10.54 38.80
N ASN A 95 -14.68 9.73 38.19
CA ASN A 95 -16.07 9.57 38.59
C ASN A 95 -16.25 8.19 39.24
N PHE A 96 -16.60 8.17 40.52
CA PHE A 96 -16.92 6.94 41.23
C PHE A 96 -18.34 6.48 40.91
N ILE A 97 -18.50 5.18 40.65
CA ILE A 97 -19.79 4.59 40.24
C ILE A 97 -20.31 3.71 41.38
N GLU A 98 -21.43 4.11 41.96
CA GLU A 98 -22.15 3.30 42.96
C GLU A 98 -23.07 2.27 42.28
N PRO A 99 -23.49 1.19 42.96
CA PRO A 99 -24.45 0.25 42.40
C PRO A 99 -25.79 0.93 42.08
N GLY A 100 -26.18 0.99 40.80
CA GLY A 100 -27.42 1.63 40.37
C GLY A 100 -27.46 1.96 38.88
N LYS A 101 -28.53 2.64 38.44
CA LYS A 101 -28.62 3.25 37.11
C LYS A 101 -27.98 4.64 37.15
N HIS A 102 -27.16 4.95 36.16
CA HIS A 102 -26.46 6.23 36.02
C HIS A 102 -26.68 6.81 34.62
N ASP A 103 -26.99 8.09 34.56
CA ASP A 103 -27.20 8.81 33.30
C ASP A 103 -25.91 9.47 32.83
N VAL A 104 -25.59 9.36 31.54
CA VAL A 104 -24.41 9.98 30.92
C VAL A 104 -24.81 10.70 29.64
N GLY A 105 -24.45 11.99 29.50
CA GLY A 105 -24.67 12.77 28.30
C GLY A 105 -24.92 14.25 28.56
N ASN A 106 -25.07 15.05 27.50
CA ASN A 106 -25.37 16.48 27.56
C ASN A 106 -26.85 16.82 27.82
N GLN A 107 -27.67 15.81 28.18
CA GLN A 107 -29.12 15.88 28.41
C GLN A 107 -29.97 16.39 27.23
N LYS A 108 -29.38 16.53 26.03
CA LYS A 108 -30.06 16.95 24.80
C LYS A 108 -30.22 15.74 23.89
N GLY A 109 -31.32 14.98 24.03
CA GLY A 109 -31.62 13.83 23.18
C GLY A 109 -32.59 12.82 23.80
N THR A 110 -32.93 11.75 23.07
CA THR A 110 -33.72 10.63 23.60
C THR A 110 -32.85 9.70 24.45
N PRO A 111 -33.27 9.37 25.70
CA PRO A 111 -32.52 8.46 26.57
C PRO A 111 -32.36 7.06 25.94
N SER A 112 -31.21 6.42 26.13
CA SER A 112 -30.92 5.06 25.68
C SER A 112 -30.11 4.30 26.74
N ASP A 113 -30.54 3.09 27.10
CA ASP A 113 -29.85 2.23 28.07
C ASP A 113 -28.71 1.45 27.40
N PHE A 114 -27.51 1.40 28.00
CA PHE A 114 -26.40 0.53 27.56
C PHE A 114 -25.74 -0.17 28.76
N ILE A 115 -25.18 -1.36 28.51
CA ILE A 115 -24.51 -2.18 29.54
C ILE A 115 -23.01 -2.19 29.24
N MET A 116 -22.19 -1.84 30.23
CA MET A 116 -20.73 -1.85 30.11
C MET A 116 -20.13 -3.16 30.62
N GLN A 117 -19.29 -3.78 29.81
CA GLN A 117 -18.46 -4.94 30.17
C GLN A 117 -17.05 -4.71 29.60
N GLY A 118 -16.08 -4.39 30.47
CA GLY A 118 -14.67 -4.22 30.08
C GLY A 118 -14.06 -2.86 30.45
N PRO A 119 -12.75 -2.67 30.18
CA PRO A 119 -11.95 -1.56 30.72
C PRO A 119 -11.99 -0.24 29.94
N GLY A 120 -12.47 -0.21 28.69
CA GLY A 120 -12.41 0.98 27.83
C GLY A 120 -13.79 1.53 27.47
N LEU A 121 -13.93 2.85 27.50
CA LEU A 121 -15.17 3.57 27.19
C LEU A 121 -14.84 4.82 26.37
N VAL A 122 -15.48 4.98 25.21
CA VAL A 122 -15.36 6.19 24.37
C VAL A 122 -16.71 6.88 24.35
N PHE A 123 -16.75 8.14 24.78
CA PHE A 123 -17.93 9.00 24.66
C PHE A 123 -17.72 10.01 23.52
N GLY A 124 -18.58 9.94 22.50
CA GLY A 124 -18.47 10.81 21.32
C GLY A 124 -17.22 10.51 20.48
N THR A 125 -16.57 11.56 19.99
CA THR A 125 -15.37 11.49 19.12
C THR A 125 -14.07 11.88 19.83
N THR A 126 -14.13 12.46 21.04
CA THR A 126 -12.98 13.13 21.67
C THR A 126 -12.72 12.76 23.12
N GLN A 127 -13.58 11.96 23.76
CA GLN A 127 -13.43 11.63 25.18
C GLN A 127 -13.24 10.13 25.39
N ILE A 128 -12.04 9.77 25.83
CA ILE A 128 -11.70 8.39 26.20
C ILE A 128 -11.66 8.28 27.72
N TRP A 129 -12.42 7.34 28.25
CA TRP A 129 -12.53 7.02 29.66
C TRP A 129 -12.16 5.56 29.90
N ALA A 130 -11.36 5.29 30.93
CA ALA A 130 -11.09 3.92 31.38
C ALA A 130 -12.02 3.59 32.55
N TYR A 131 -12.66 2.42 32.47
CA TYR A 131 -13.39 1.82 33.57
C TYR A 131 -12.48 0.91 34.38
N GLN A 132 -12.51 1.09 35.71
CA GLN A 132 -11.73 0.27 36.63
C GLN A 132 -12.60 -0.24 37.79
N ASN A 133 -12.52 -1.56 38.00
CA ASN A 133 -13.11 -2.24 39.15
C ASN A 133 -12.00 -2.91 40.00
N PRO A 134 -11.46 -2.21 41.01
CA PRO A 134 -10.36 -2.73 41.82
C PRO A 134 -10.68 -4.04 42.56
N ALA A 135 -11.94 -4.23 42.99
CA ALA A 135 -12.37 -5.42 43.73
C ALA A 135 -12.44 -6.67 42.85
N GLU A 136 -12.71 -6.50 41.56
CA GLU A 136 -12.70 -7.58 40.56
C GLU A 136 -11.27 -7.86 40.07
N ALA A 137 -10.48 -6.81 39.83
CA ALA A 137 -9.07 -6.94 39.45
C ALA A 137 -8.25 -7.69 40.52
N ALA A 138 -8.52 -7.44 41.82
CA ALA A 138 -7.85 -8.13 42.92
C ALA A 138 -8.23 -9.61 43.08
N LYS A 139 -9.39 -10.03 42.55
CA LYS A 139 -9.87 -11.42 42.58
C LYS A 139 -9.46 -12.21 41.33
N SER A 140 -8.99 -11.52 40.29
CA SER A 140 -8.56 -12.11 39.03
C SER A 140 -7.08 -12.48 39.07
N ASN A 141 -6.72 -13.66 38.55
CA ASN A 141 -5.32 -14.04 38.31
C ASN A 141 -4.74 -13.42 37.02
N GLN A 142 -5.51 -12.58 36.32
CA GLN A 142 -5.13 -11.97 35.06
C GLN A 142 -4.41 -10.63 35.32
N LYS A 143 -3.23 -10.45 34.73
CA LYS A 143 -2.55 -9.15 34.73
C LYS A 143 -3.19 -8.25 33.70
N PHE A 144 -3.81 -7.16 34.14
CA PHE A 144 -4.35 -6.13 33.25
C PHE A 144 -3.22 -5.15 32.86
N PRO A 145 -3.05 -4.81 31.58
CA PRO A 145 -2.08 -3.80 31.15
C PRO A 145 -2.49 -2.41 31.65
N SER A 146 -1.52 -1.48 31.74
CA SER A 146 -1.83 -0.08 31.98
C SER A 146 -2.60 0.47 30.78
N ILE A 147 -3.85 0.88 31.01
CA ILE A 147 -4.70 1.45 29.97
C ILE A 147 -4.19 2.88 29.70
N THR A 148 -3.39 3.03 28.65
CA THR A 148 -2.94 4.33 28.14
C THR A 148 -3.81 4.76 26.96
N TYR A 149 -3.69 6.02 26.55
CA TYR A 149 -4.34 6.54 25.36
C TYR A 149 -3.96 5.71 24.12
N GLU A 150 -2.67 5.38 24.00
CA GLU A 150 -2.11 4.56 22.93
C GLU A 150 -2.66 3.13 22.97
N TYR A 151 -2.82 2.54 24.16
CA TYR A 151 -3.44 1.21 24.31
C TYR A 151 -4.91 1.21 23.86
N CYS A 152 -5.67 2.24 24.23
CA CYS A 152 -7.05 2.38 23.78
C CYS A 152 -7.14 2.59 22.26
N GLN A 153 -6.25 3.40 21.69
CA GLN A 153 -6.18 3.57 20.23
C GLN A 153 -5.80 2.27 19.52
N GLN A 154 -4.86 1.49 20.06
CA GLN A 154 -4.50 0.16 19.54
C GLN A 154 -5.67 -0.82 19.65
N GLU A 155 -6.43 -0.79 20.74
CA GLU A 155 -7.61 -1.65 20.91
C GLU A 155 -8.75 -1.24 19.95
N ILE A 156 -8.94 0.07 19.72
CA ILE A 156 -9.90 0.60 18.74
C ILE A 156 -9.45 0.21 17.33
N ALA A 157 -8.16 0.33 17.00
CA ALA A 157 -7.59 -0.11 15.74
C ALA A 157 -7.74 -1.64 15.55
N ALA A 158 -7.45 -2.44 16.58
CA ALA A 158 -7.62 -3.90 16.56
C ALA A 158 -9.07 -4.33 16.41
N LYS A 159 -10.00 -3.69 17.13
CA LYS A 159 -11.45 -3.89 16.96
C LYS A 159 -11.97 -3.32 15.63
N ALA A 160 -11.26 -2.36 15.03
CA ALA A 160 -11.45 -1.91 13.66
C ALA A 160 -10.87 -2.90 12.62
N GLY A 161 -10.37 -4.06 13.08
CA GLY A 161 -9.86 -5.14 12.23
C GLY A 161 -8.36 -5.06 11.95
N ILE A 162 -7.64 -4.10 12.53
CA ILE A 162 -6.20 -3.92 12.32
C ILE A 162 -5.45 -4.74 13.38
N ASP A 163 -5.12 -6.00 13.10
CA ASP A 163 -4.34 -6.83 14.03
C ASP A 163 -2.89 -6.31 14.14
N MET A 164 -2.66 -5.45 15.13
CA MET A 164 -1.37 -4.83 15.45
C MET A 164 -0.47 -5.72 16.34
N SER A 165 -0.87 -6.97 16.63
CA SER A 165 -0.20 -7.81 17.63
C SER A 165 0.89 -8.74 17.07
N ASN A 166 0.94 -8.97 15.75
CA ASN A 166 1.81 -9.97 15.12
C ASN A 166 2.76 -9.44 14.03
N ALA A 167 2.95 -8.13 13.92
CA ALA A 167 3.93 -7.58 13.01
C ALA A 167 5.29 -7.48 13.71
N ASP A 168 6.31 -8.15 13.16
CA ASP A 168 7.71 -7.95 13.52
C ASP A 168 8.02 -6.46 13.69
N ASN A 169 8.84 -6.12 14.68
CA ASN A 169 9.31 -4.76 15.01
C ASN A 169 10.09 -4.09 13.86
N SER A 170 9.51 -3.93 12.67
CA SER A 170 10.09 -3.16 11.58
C SER A 170 9.78 -1.68 11.80
N ALA A 171 10.79 -0.82 11.65
CA ALA A 171 10.63 0.63 11.75
C ALA A 171 9.54 1.16 10.80
N ASP A 172 9.31 0.46 9.69
CA ASP A 172 8.29 0.78 8.68
C ASP A 172 6.87 0.62 9.20
N MET A 173 6.59 -0.42 10.01
CA MET A 173 5.28 -0.59 10.64
C MET A 173 5.04 0.43 11.75
N ALA A 174 6.09 0.81 12.48
CA ALA A 174 6.01 1.87 13.48
C ALA A 174 5.68 3.24 12.85
N LEU A 175 6.26 3.55 11.68
CA LEU A 175 5.96 4.76 10.94
C LEU A 175 4.50 4.75 10.43
N LEU A 176 4.06 3.64 9.84
CA LEU A 176 2.66 3.48 9.42
C LEU A 176 1.68 3.65 10.58
N GLN A 177 2.03 3.11 11.76
CA GLN A 177 1.25 3.26 12.98
C GLN A 177 1.17 4.72 13.42
N GLN A 178 2.29 5.44 13.42
CA GLN A 178 2.31 6.86 13.75
C GLN A 178 1.44 7.66 12.78
N ASP A 179 1.52 7.37 11.48
CA ASP A 179 0.70 8.04 10.47
C ASP A 179 -0.79 7.80 10.67
N LEU A 180 -1.18 6.59 11.08
CA LEU A 180 -2.57 6.27 11.41
C LEU A 180 -3.05 7.00 12.67
N MET A 181 -2.22 7.05 13.72
CA MET A 181 -2.54 7.76 14.97
C MET A 181 -2.77 9.25 14.74
N ASP A 182 -2.03 9.87 13.82
CA ASP A 182 -2.23 11.27 13.43
C ASP A 182 -3.49 11.45 12.55
N THR A 183 -3.69 10.54 11.60
CA THR A 183 -4.71 10.71 10.54
C THR A 183 -6.12 10.36 11.02
N MET A 184 -6.26 9.39 11.95
CA MET A 184 -7.56 9.00 12.53
C MET A 184 -8.32 10.18 13.16
N PRO A 185 -7.78 10.90 14.16
CA PRO A 185 -8.48 12.03 14.76
C PRO A 185 -8.70 13.16 13.75
N ALA A 186 -7.75 13.38 12.84
CA ALA A 186 -7.86 14.41 11.79
C ALA A 186 -9.04 14.14 10.83
N VAL A 187 -9.25 12.88 10.43
CA VAL A 187 -10.40 12.47 9.61
C VAL A 187 -11.72 12.60 10.36
N GLU A 188 -11.75 12.28 11.66
CA GLU A 188 -12.94 12.46 12.49
C GLU A 188 -13.30 13.95 12.63
N GLU A 189 -12.30 14.80 12.85
CA GLU A 189 -12.46 16.26 12.92
C GLU A 189 -12.96 16.84 11.60
N ALA A 190 -12.36 16.47 10.46
CA ALA A 190 -12.80 16.92 9.14
C ALA A 190 -14.25 16.54 8.85
N ASN A 191 -14.67 15.34 9.25
CA ASN A 191 -16.05 14.88 9.10
C ASN A 191 -17.02 15.64 10.00
N ALA A 192 -16.62 15.98 11.23
CA ALA A 192 -17.43 16.78 12.14
C ALA A 192 -17.64 18.20 11.59
N ILE A 193 -16.57 18.84 11.10
CA ILE A 193 -16.66 20.16 10.46
C ILE A 193 -17.56 20.08 9.22
N SER A 194 -17.41 19.04 8.39
CA SER A 194 -18.25 18.86 7.20
C SER A 194 -19.74 18.72 7.54
N GLU A 195 -20.06 18.04 8.65
CA GLU A 195 -21.44 17.89 9.14
C GLU A 195 -22.02 19.23 9.62
N GLU A 196 -21.25 20.01 10.38
CA GLU A 196 -21.71 21.29 10.94
C GLU A 196 -21.86 22.37 9.86
N LEU A 197 -20.94 22.43 8.90
CA LEU A 197 -20.97 23.38 7.77
C LEU A 197 -21.83 22.92 6.58
N ASP A 198 -22.53 21.79 6.70
CA ASP A 198 -23.34 21.16 5.65
C ASP A 198 -22.62 21.01 4.29
N LYS A 199 -21.34 20.64 4.28
CA LYS A 199 -20.52 20.56 3.06
C LYS A 199 -20.78 19.31 2.22
N LYS A 200 -21.54 18.34 2.72
CA LYS A 200 -21.94 17.08 2.07
C LYS A 200 -20.75 16.22 1.61
N VAL A 201 -19.67 16.24 2.38
CA VAL A 201 -18.45 15.47 2.10
C VAL A 201 -18.15 14.53 3.25
N LYS A 202 -17.55 13.38 2.93
CA LYS A 202 -17.09 12.40 3.92
C LYS A 202 -15.65 12.01 3.62
N PHE A 203 -14.83 11.95 4.66
CA PHE A 203 -13.45 11.51 4.61
C PHE A 203 -13.31 10.11 5.22
N GLU A 204 -12.54 9.24 4.56
CA GLU A 204 -12.27 7.87 5.00
C GLU A 204 -10.79 7.54 4.81
N ILE A 205 -10.16 6.92 5.81
CA ILE A 205 -8.76 6.47 5.70
C ILE A 205 -8.67 5.29 4.73
N MET A 206 -7.62 5.29 3.93
CA MET A 206 -7.25 4.22 3.00
C MET A 206 -5.76 3.90 3.16
N LEU A 207 -5.44 2.62 3.21
CA LEU A 207 -4.07 2.14 3.17
C LEU A 207 -3.74 1.73 1.74
N VAL A 208 -2.71 2.33 1.17
CA VAL A 208 -2.32 2.09 -0.23
C VAL A 208 -0.99 1.36 -0.24
N SER A 209 -0.98 0.17 -0.84
CA SER A 209 0.24 -0.62 -0.95
C SER A 209 1.21 -0.02 -1.99
N PRO A 210 2.52 -0.23 -1.83
CA PRO A 210 3.53 0.28 -2.78
C PRO A 210 3.33 -0.24 -4.20
N GLN A 211 2.83 -1.47 -4.34
CA GLN A 211 2.49 -2.09 -5.61
C GLN A 211 1.40 -1.32 -6.36
N MET A 212 0.43 -0.76 -5.65
CA MET A 212 -0.62 0.09 -6.23
C MET A 212 -0.09 1.46 -6.67
N LEU A 213 1.04 1.90 -6.14
CA LEU A 213 1.68 3.18 -6.49
C LEU A 213 2.76 3.02 -7.56
N GLY A 214 3.05 1.80 -7.99
CA GLY A 214 4.18 1.49 -8.88
C GLY A 214 5.55 1.76 -8.23
N LYS A 215 5.63 1.72 -6.90
CA LYS A 215 6.85 1.94 -6.11
C LYS A 215 7.27 0.64 -5.43
N GLU A 216 7.83 -0.30 -6.18
CA GLU A 216 8.34 -1.55 -5.62
C GLU A 216 9.40 -1.28 -4.52
N GLY A 217 9.26 -1.95 -3.36
CA GLY A 217 10.19 -1.84 -2.24
C GLY A 217 9.98 -0.65 -1.29
N LEU A 218 8.92 0.14 -1.46
CA LEU A 218 8.53 1.16 -0.48
C LEU A 218 7.53 0.65 0.55
N ASN A 219 7.15 1.51 1.49
CA ASN A 219 6.21 1.19 2.57
C ASN A 219 4.77 1.49 2.15
N THR A 220 3.81 0.79 2.75
CA THR A 220 2.39 1.15 2.65
C THR A 220 2.20 2.60 3.09
N GLU A 221 1.48 3.37 2.29
CA GLU A 221 1.23 4.80 2.54
C GLU A 221 -0.21 5.00 3.05
N VAL A 222 -0.38 5.93 4.00
CA VAL A 222 -1.72 6.36 4.46
C VAL A 222 -2.24 7.43 3.51
N CYS A 223 -3.45 7.21 2.98
CA CYS A 223 -4.17 8.18 2.17
C CYS A 223 -5.56 8.43 2.76
N VAL A 224 -6.17 9.55 2.39
CA VAL A 224 -7.53 9.90 2.78
C VAL A 224 -8.40 10.01 1.54
N LYS A 225 -9.47 9.22 1.50
CA LYS A 225 -10.48 9.27 0.46
C LYS A 225 -11.54 10.29 0.84
N MET A 226 -11.65 11.35 0.05
CA MET A 226 -12.76 12.28 0.07
C MET A 226 -13.89 11.74 -0.81
N ARG A 227 -15.12 11.69 -0.29
CA ARG A 227 -16.33 11.30 -1.02
C ARG A 227 -17.38 12.40 -0.91
N ASN A 228 -17.81 12.91 -2.04
CA ASN A 228 -18.98 13.79 -2.09
C ASN A 228 -20.26 12.94 -1.97
N LEU A 229 -21.04 13.20 -0.94
CA LEU A 229 -22.24 12.43 -0.59
C LEU A 229 -23.41 12.75 -1.53
N GLU A 230 -23.42 13.89 -2.21
CA GLU A 230 -24.50 14.28 -3.12
C GLU A 230 -24.34 13.64 -4.50
N ASN A 231 -23.15 13.75 -5.10
CA ASN A 231 -22.88 13.31 -6.47
C ASN A 231 -22.08 12.00 -6.57
N GLY A 232 -21.51 11.52 -5.46
CA GLY A 232 -20.76 10.27 -5.39
C GLY A 232 -19.33 10.32 -5.94
N ALA A 233 -18.81 11.51 -6.26
CA ALA A 233 -17.42 11.69 -6.67
C ALA A 233 -16.47 11.31 -5.51
N GLU A 234 -15.39 10.62 -5.85
CA GLU A 234 -14.40 10.09 -4.90
C GLU A 234 -12.99 10.54 -5.31
N PHE A 235 -12.25 11.16 -4.40
CA PHE A 235 -10.87 11.57 -4.61
C PHE A 235 -10.00 10.98 -3.52
N VAL A 236 -8.79 10.55 -3.87
CA VAL A 236 -7.81 10.04 -2.91
C VAL A 236 -6.70 11.06 -2.78
N TRP A 237 -6.41 11.45 -1.54
CA TRP A 237 -5.38 12.42 -1.21
C TRP A 237 -4.27 11.77 -0.37
N PRO A 238 -3.00 12.11 -0.63
CA PRO A 238 -1.92 11.82 0.32
C PRO A 238 -2.22 12.43 1.69
N LYS A 239 -1.66 11.84 2.76
CA LYS A 239 -1.80 12.32 4.15
C LYS A 239 -1.50 13.81 4.25
N GLU A 240 -0.41 14.27 3.65
CA GLU A 240 0.07 15.65 3.73
C GLU A 240 -0.94 16.63 3.14
N LYS A 241 -1.43 16.35 1.92
CA LYS A 241 -2.45 17.16 1.24
C LYS A 241 -3.73 17.25 2.09
N PHE A 242 -4.14 16.14 2.71
CA PHE A 242 -5.31 16.13 3.57
C PHE A 242 -5.12 16.99 4.82
N LEU A 243 -3.96 16.89 5.50
CA LEU A 243 -3.67 17.70 6.69
C LEU A 243 -3.61 19.20 6.37
N ASP A 244 -3.03 19.57 5.23
CA ASP A 244 -3.01 20.96 4.74
C ASP A 244 -4.44 21.47 4.49
N ARG A 245 -5.30 20.64 3.87
CA ARG A 245 -6.71 20.97 3.66
C ARG A 245 -7.49 21.04 4.97
N LEU A 246 -7.20 20.17 5.94
CA LEU A 246 -7.84 20.21 7.25
C LEU A 246 -7.54 21.52 7.99
N TYR A 247 -6.32 22.06 7.89
CA TYR A 247 -6.02 23.38 8.44
C TYR A 247 -6.96 24.46 7.87
N GLN A 248 -7.17 24.46 6.56
CA GLN A 248 -8.10 25.38 5.89
C GLN A 248 -9.57 25.14 6.30
N MET A 249 -9.96 23.89 6.52
CA MET A 249 -11.30 23.54 7.04
C MET A 249 -11.53 24.10 8.44
N LYS A 250 -10.50 24.05 9.31
CA LYS A 250 -10.56 24.61 10.67
C LYS A 250 -10.68 26.13 10.65
N GLU A 251 -9.91 26.78 9.78
CA GLU A 251 -9.99 28.25 9.59
C GLU A 251 -11.39 28.65 9.10
N MET A 252 -11.93 27.94 8.11
CA MET A 252 -13.31 28.15 7.65
C MET A 252 -14.34 27.95 8.76
N TYR A 253 -14.18 26.91 9.60
CA TYR A 253 -15.07 26.64 10.73
C TYR A 253 -14.98 27.73 11.80
N HIS A 254 -13.78 28.25 12.09
CA HIS A 254 -13.60 29.34 13.03
C HIS A 254 -14.30 30.62 12.55
N ASN A 255 -14.14 30.97 11.27
CA ASN A 255 -14.85 32.11 10.67
C ASN A 255 -16.37 31.92 10.72
N TYR A 256 -16.87 30.69 10.56
CA TYR A 256 -18.29 30.36 10.74
C TYR A 256 -18.76 30.61 12.17
N GLU A 257 -18.00 30.20 13.18
CA GLU A 257 -18.33 30.41 14.60
C GLU A 257 -18.34 31.90 14.99
N ASP A 258 -17.45 32.70 14.38
CA ASP A 258 -17.36 34.14 14.61
C ASP A 258 -18.40 34.97 13.81
N GLU A 259 -19.29 34.29 13.06
CA GLU A 259 -20.27 34.89 12.14
C GLU A 259 -19.63 35.78 11.04
N ASP A 260 -18.36 35.52 10.71
CA ASP A 260 -17.62 36.16 9.62
C ASP A 260 -17.95 35.51 8.26
N ASP A 261 -17.46 36.11 7.16
CA ASP A 261 -17.66 35.56 5.82
C ASP A 261 -16.81 34.29 5.61
N TRP A 262 -17.45 33.13 5.81
CA TRP A 262 -16.83 31.81 5.72
C TRP A 262 -17.21 31.05 4.44
N ASP A 263 -18.27 31.47 3.75
CA ASP A 263 -18.77 30.80 2.55
C ASP A 263 -18.01 31.29 1.31
N VAL A 264 -16.85 30.69 1.10
CA VAL A 264 -15.96 30.98 -0.03
C VAL A 264 -16.46 30.35 -1.32
N ASP A 265 -15.93 30.82 -2.45
CA ASP A 265 -16.23 30.27 -3.76
C ASP A 265 -15.71 28.83 -3.95
N ASP A 266 -16.25 28.13 -4.95
CA ASP A 266 -15.94 26.74 -5.24
C ASP A 266 -14.44 26.44 -5.43
N ALA A 267 -13.64 27.38 -5.92
CA ALA A 267 -12.21 27.17 -6.15
C ALA A 267 -11.39 27.30 -4.87
N SER A 268 -11.90 28.05 -3.89
CA SER A 268 -11.26 28.29 -2.58
C SER A 268 -11.77 27.34 -1.50
N ASP A 269 -12.88 26.62 -1.73
CA ASP A 269 -13.49 25.72 -0.75
C ASP A 269 -12.58 24.49 -0.48
N PRO A 270 -12.10 24.29 0.76
CA PRO A 270 -11.20 23.20 1.10
C PRO A 270 -11.88 21.81 1.02
N PHE A 271 -13.22 21.75 1.00
CA PHE A 271 -14.01 20.53 0.81
C PHE A 271 -14.27 20.18 -0.66
N LYS A 272 -13.78 20.99 -1.61
CA LYS A 272 -13.95 20.76 -3.05
C LYS A 272 -12.64 20.39 -3.74
N GLU A 273 -12.81 19.55 -4.77
CA GLU A 273 -11.77 19.12 -5.69
C GLU A 273 -12.34 19.21 -7.11
N ASP A 274 -11.51 19.60 -8.08
CA ASP A 274 -11.95 19.75 -9.46
C ASP A 274 -12.32 18.38 -10.07
N LEU A 275 -13.48 18.30 -10.70
CA LEU A 275 -13.91 17.09 -11.43
C LEU A 275 -13.04 16.80 -12.65
N ASN A 276 -12.33 17.82 -13.14
CA ASN A 276 -11.35 17.66 -14.21
C ASN A 276 -10.01 17.10 -13.69
N SER A 277 -9.81 17.01 -12.38
CA SER A 277 -8.64 16.37 -11.79
C SER A 277 -8.60 14.90 -12.20
N GLU A 278 -7.43 14.45 -12.65
CA GLU A 278 -7.19 13.07 -13.03
C GLU A 278 -7.22 12.17 -11.79
N VAL A 279 -7.93 11.05 -11.87
CA VAL A 279 -8.00 10.04 -10.82
C VAL A 279 -7.52 8.70 -11.35
N THR A 280 -6.89 7.92 -10.47
CA THR A 280 -6.58 6.52 -10.77
C THR A 280 -7.86 5.71 -10.65
N ILE A 281 -8.26 5.08 -11.76
CA ILE A 281 -9.39 4.16 -11.82
C ILE A 281 -8.96 2.82 -11.22
N GLY A 282 -7.78 2.34 -11.61
CA GLY A 282 -7.18 1.11 -11.09
C GLY A 282 -5.80 0.87 -11.67
N THR A 283 -5.16 -0.20 -11.24
CA THR A 283 -3.81 -0.58 -11.64
C THR A 283 -3.77 -2.00 -12.20
N VAL A 284 -2.76 -2.25 -13.03
CA VAL A 284 -2.45 -3.55 -13.62
C VAL A 284 -0.94 -3.77 -13.52
N ASN A 285 -0.51 -4.90 -12.97
CA ASN A 285 0.90 -5.26 -12.89
C ASN A 285 1.26 -6.24 -14.01
N VAL A 286 2.16 -5.85 -14.90
CA VAL A 286 2.62 -6.65 -16.04
C VAL A 286 4.01 -7.19 -15.74
N TYR A 287 4.12 -8.50 -15.48
CA TYR A 287 5.40 -9.14 -15.17
C TYR A 287 6.31 -9.22 -16.39
N LEU A 288 7.59 -8.84 -16.21
CA LEU A 288 8.56 -8.78 -17.30
C LEU A 288 9.38 -10.06 -17.48
N GLN A 289 9.18 -11.05 -16.60
CA GLN A 289 9.92 -12.32 -16.63
C GLN A 289 9.96 -13.00 -18.01
N PRO A 290 8.89 -13.03 -18.83
CA PRO A 290 8.97 -13.57 -20.19
C PRO A 290 10.01 -12.89 -21.08
N ILE A 291 10.22 -11.57 -20.91
CA ILE A 291 11.21 -10.79 -21.67
C ILE A 291 12.63 -11.11 -21.22
N ALA A 292 12.83 -11.49 -19.95
CA ALA A 292 14.12 -12.00 -19.46
C ALA A 292 14.57 -13.27 -20.22
N HIS A 293 13.61 -14.01 -20.78
CA HIS A 293 13.81 -15.19 -21.63
C HIS A 293 13.56 -14.92 -23.12
N MET A 294 13.31 -13.66 -23.51
CA MET A 294 12.98 -13.26 -24.88
C MET A 294 11.77 -14.01 -25.46
N VAL A 295 10.71 -14.17 -24.66
CA VAL A 295 9.42 -14.74 -25.07
C VAL A 295 8.34 -13.66 -25.05
N ASP A 296 7.40 -13.75 -25.99
CA ASP A 296 6.24 -12.86 -26.00
C ASP A 296 5.25 -13.20 -24.88
N LEU A 297 4.71 -12.15 -24.29
CA LEU A 297 3.62 -12.20 -23.32
C LEU A 297 2.39 -11.56 -23.97
N LYS A 298 1.26 -12.27 -24.01
CA LYS A 298 -0.02 -11.76 -24.50
C LYS A 298 -1.10 -12.18 -23.53
N GLU A 299 -1.55 -11.23 -22.71
CA GLU A 299 -2.36 -11.54 -21.55
C GLU A 299 -3.57 -10.62 -21.38
N GLN A 300 -4.58 -11.18 -20.73
CA GLN A 300 -5.73 -10.44 -20.24
C GLN A 300 -5.63 -10.37 -18.71
N LEU A 301 -5.28 -9.17 -18.22
CA LEU A 301 -5.01 -8.94 -16.81
C LEU A 301 -6.17 -8.18 -16.14
N ASP A 302 -6.34 -8.40 -14.84
CA ASP A 302 -7.37 -7.74 -14.06
C ASP A 302 -6.96 -6.32 -13.71
N ILE A 303 -7.86 -5.36 -13.96
CA ILE A 303 -7.71 -3.99 -13.48
C ILE A 303 -8.26 -3.96 -12.06
N THR A 304 -7.42 -3.63 -11.09
CA THR A 304 -7.78 -3.67 -9.67
C THR A 304 -7.70 -2.29 -9.01
N ASP A 305 -8.60 -2.05 -8.08
CA ASP A 305 -8.59 -0.91 -7.15
C ASP A 305 -8.59 -1.47 -5.70
N TYR A 306 -8.55 -0.62 -4.67
CA TYR A 306 -8.65 -1.03 -3.26
C TYR A 306 -9.97 -1.76 -2.92
N ARG A 307 -10.95 -1.76 -3.84
CA ARG A 307 -12.23 -2.47 -3.76
C ARG A 307 -12.22 -3.85 -4.43
N GLY A 308 -11.13 -4.20 -5.12
CA GLY A 308 -11.02 -5.41 -5.93
C GLY A 308 -11.09 -5.13 -7.44
N LYS A 309 -11.55 -6.13 -8.20
CA LYS A 309 -11.55 -6.11 -9.66
C LYS A 309 -12.59 -5.14 -10.23
N LEU A 310 -12.14 -4.26 -11.13
CA LEU A 310 -12.96 -3.28 -11.84
C LEU A 310 -13.16 -3.59 -13.32
N GLY A 311 -12.22 -4.31 -13.93
CA GLY A 311 -12.24 -4.55 -15.38
C GLY A 311 -11.10 -5.46 -15.81
N LEU A 312 -10.88 -5.49 -17.12
CA LEU A 312 -9.85 -6.30 -17.78
C LEU A 312 -9.01 -5.41 -18.70
N MET A 313 -7.71 -5.63 -18.74
CA MET A 313 -6.78 -5.00 -19.68
C MET A 313 -6.15 -6.08 -20.56
N ASN A 314 -6.20 -5.88 -21.88
CA ASN A 314 -5.46 -6.71 -22.83
C ASN A 314 -4.13 -6.02 -23.13
N VAL A 315 -3.02 -6.68 -22.80
CA VAL A 315 -1.66 -6.15 -22.93
C VAL A 315 -0.75 -7.19 -23.56
N GLU A 316 0.19 -6.72 -24.38
CA GLU A 316 1.23 -7.56 -24.96
C GLU A 316 2.62 -6.99 -24.66
N VAL A 317 3.57 -7.84 -24.34
CA VAL A 317 4.99 -7.50 -24.23
C VAL A 317 5.77 -8.42 -25.15
N ILE A 318 6.38 -7.87 -26.20
CA ILE A 318 6.91 -8.66 -27.31
C ILE A 318 8.38 -8.30 -27.54
N PRO A 319 9.32 -9.25 -27.48
CA PRO A 319 10.71 -8.99 -27.80
C PRO A 319 10.88 -8.66 -29.29
N CYS A 320 11.79 -7.74 -29.60
CA CYS A 320 11.98 -7.25 -30.96
C CYS A 320 13.44 -6.96 -31.28
N ASP A 321 13.74 -6.81 -32.56
CA ASP A 321 15.04 -6.33 -33.00
C ASP A 321 15.21 -4.82 -32.79
N LYS A 322 16.39 -4.29 -33.14
CA LYS A 322 16.73 -2.86 -33.04
C LYS A 322 15.88 -1.96 -33.94
N THR A 323 15.25 -2.52 -34.96
CA THR A 323 14.37 -1.81 -35.90
C THR A 323 12.91 -1.82 -35.45
N GLY A 324 12.60 -2.56 -34.38
CA GLY A 324 11.24 -2.76 -33.90
C GLY A 324 10.51 -3.87 -34.64
N LYS A 325 11.20 -4.76 -35.37
CA LYS A 325 10.58 -5.97 -35.93
C LYS A 325 10.43 -6.99 -34.82
N GLU A 326 9.20 -7.44 -34.59
CA GLU A 326 8.87 -8.45 -33.58
C GLU A 326 9.49 -9.79 -33.94
N PHE A 327 10.07 -10.46 -32.94
CA PHE A 327 10.55 -11.82 -33.14
C PHE A 327 9.38 -12.79 -33.26
N LYS A 328 9.48 -13.66 -34.25
CA LYS A 328 8.58 -14.79 -34.45
C LYS A 328 9.19 -16.05 -33.85
N GLU A 329 8.41 -17.13 -33.83
CA GLU A 329 8.87 -18.43 -33.34
C GLU A 329 10.12 -18.95 -34.07
N GLU A 330 10.31 -18.53 -35.32
CA GLU A 330 11.41 -18.89 -36.22
C GLU A 330 12.73 -18.15 -35.92
N ASP A 331 12.69 -17.01 -35.23
CA ASP A 331 13.85 -16.09 -35.13
C ASP A 331 14.89 -16.48 -34.05
N ASP A 332 14.78 -17.68 -33.43
CA ASP A 332 15.61 -18.22 -32.32
C ASP A 332 16.12 -17.17 -31.30
N ALA A 333 15.23 -16.29 -30.88
CA ALA A 333 15.58 -15.25 -29.91
C ALA A 333 15.56 -15.76 -28.46
N PHE A 334 15.08 -16.98 -28.21
CA PHE A 334 14.81 -17.51 -26.88
C PHE A 334 16.08 -17.70 -26.04
N VAL A 335 16.00 -17.30 -24.77
CA VAL A 335 17.11 -17.38 -23.83
C VAL A 335 16.74 -18.27 -22.64
N ASP A 336 17.47 -19.37 -22.47
CA ASP A 336 17.23 -20.33 -21.38
C ASP A 336 17.56 -19.74 -19.99
N ASN A 337 18.66 -18.98 -19.88
CA ASN A 337 19.04 -18.29 -18.63
C ASN A 337 19.13 -16.78 -18.88
N PRO A 338 18.34 -15.94 -18.18
CA PRO A 338 18.37 -14.48 -18.30
C PRO A 338 19.74 -13.84 -18.15
N ASP A 339 20.66 -14.45 -17.38
CA ASP A 339 22.03 -13.96 -17.21
C ASP A 339 22.79 -13.87 -18.55
N GLN A 340 22.37 -14.62 -19.58
CA GLN A 340 22.95 -14.55 -20.92
C GLN A 340 22.63 -13.25 -21.67
N LEU A 341 21.66 -12.45 -21.19
CA LEU A 341 21.35 -11.13 -21.72
C LEU A 341 22.38 -10.08 -21.28
N MET A 342 23.15 -10.37 -20.23
CA MET A 342 24.15 -9.45 -19.68
C MET A 342 25.12 -8.94 -20.75
N GLY A 343 25.24 -7.62 -20.85
CA GLY A 343 26.11 -6.95 -21.82
C GLY A 343 25.61 -6.97 -23.27
N LYS A 344 24.48 -7.64 -23.57
CA LYS A 344 23.83 -7.62 -24.89
C LYS A 344 22.83 -6.46 -25.00
N ASP A 345 22.44 -6.14 -26.22
CA ASP A 345 21.36 -5.19 -26.47
C ASP A 345 20.02 -5.93 -26.44
N VAL A 346 19.06 -5.40 -25.69
CA VAL A 346 17.70 -5.95 -25.60
C VAL A 346 16.72 -4.89 -26.04
N SER A 347 15.81 -5.28 -26.93
CA SER A 347 14.69 -4.43 -27.37
C SER A 347 13.39 -5.22 -27.28
N PHE A 348 12.34 -4.54 -26.88
CA PHE A 348 11.00 -5.12 -26.81
C PHE A 348 9.95 -4.02 -26.92
N LYS A 349 8.73 -4.43 -27.21
CA LYS A 349 7.56 -3.57 -27.31
C LYS A 349 6.58 -3.87 -26.20
N ILE A 350 5.98 -2.82 -25.66
CA ILE A 350 4.77 -2.94 -24.83
C ILE A 350 3.61 -2.39 -25.67
N LYS A 351 2.55 -3.20 -25.77
CA LYS A 351 1.32 -2.84 -26.46
C LYS A 351 0.16 -2.85 -25.47
N ILE A 352 -0.47 -1.70 -25.27
CA ILE A 352 -1.71 -1.59 -24.50
C ILE A 352 -2.84 -1.57 -25.52
N LEU A 353 -3.50 -2.73 -25.70
CA LEU A 353 -4.51 -2.88 -26.73
C LEU A 353 -5.80 -2.19 -26.34
N ASN A 354 -6.38 -2.59 -25.21
CA ASN A 354 -7.66 -2.05 -24.74
C ASN A 354 -7.94 -2.40 -23.27
N CYS A 355 -8.92 -1.70 -22.70
CA CYS A 355 -9.57 -2.09 -21.45
C CYS A 355 -11.03 -2.47 -21.70
N ARG A 356 -11.58 -3.31 -20.84
CA ARG A 356 -12.97 -3.80 -20.89
C ARG A 356 -13.62 -3.78 -19.52
N GLY A 357 -14.91 -3.46 -19.49
CA GLY A 357 -15.75 -3.54 -18.30
C GLY A 357 -15.53 -2.44 -17.27
N LEU A 358 -14.89 -1.32 -17.62
CA LEU A 358 -14.61 -0.23 -16.67
C LEU A 358 -15.89 0.41 -16.13
N PRO A 359 -15.88 0.93 -14.89
CA PRO A 359 -17.03 1.62 -14.33
C PRO A 359 -17.46 2.84 -15.17
N ASN A 360 -18.75 2.94 -15.41
CA ASN A 360 -19.35 4.00 -16.24
C ASN A 360 -19.40 5.40 -15.59
N LYS A 361 -18.75 5.56 -14.43
CA LYS A 361 -18.58 6.82 -13.69
C LYS A 361 -17.30 7.58 -14.08
N PHE A 362 -16.56 7.08 -15.07
CA PHE A 362 -15.35 7.74 -15.57
C PHE A 362 -15.50 8.15 -17.04
N THR A 363 -14.68 9.11 -17.46
CA THR A 363 -14.48 9.59 -18.83
C THR A 363 -13.02 9.95 -19.04
N ASP A 364 -12.63 10.28 -20.27
CA ASP A 364 -11.25 10.65 -20.63
C ASP A 364 -10.23 9.64 -20.12
N ILE A 365 -10.51 8.36 -20.37
CA ILE A 365 -9.75 7.25 -19.84
C ILE A 365 -8.45 7.10 -20.65
N TYR A 366 -7.33 6.95 -19.97
CA TYR A 366 -6.04 6.68 -20.61
C TYR A 366 -5.17 5.83 -19.68
N CYS A 367 -4.16 5.16 -20.22
CA CYS A 367 -3.21 4.40 -19.40
C CYS A 367 -1.88 5.14 -19.32
N LYS A 368 -1.21 5.04 -18.16
CA LYS A 368 0.15 5.52 -17.98
C LYS A 368 1.02 4.53 -17.23
N TYR A 369 2.29 4.49 -17.57
CA TYR A 369 3.25 3.54 -16.99
C TYR A 369 4.68 4.07 -17.14
N ARG A 370 5.59 3.53 -16.33
CA ARG A 370 7.00 3.91 -16.31
C ARG A 370 7.85 2.64 -16.27
N LEU A 371 8.87 2.56 -17.12
CA LEU A 371 9.83 1.47 -17.11
C LEU A 371 11.10 1.83 -16.34
N TYR A 372 11.97 0.83 -16.20
CA TYR A 372 13.27 0.97 -15.59
C TYR A 372 14.05 2.18 -16.11
N LEU A 373 14.35 3.10 -15.19
CA LEU A 373 15.07 4.36 -15.42
C LEU A 373 14.42 5.33 -16.42
N ASP A 374 13.12 5.19 -16.71
CA ASP A 374 12.40 6.17 -17.51
C ASP A 374 12.31 7.51 -16.78
N GLU A 375 12.78 8.58 -17.44
CA GLU A 375 12.65 9.96 -16.92
C GLU A 375 11.20 10.47 -16.99
N LYS A 376 10.41 9.96 -17.93
CA LYS A 376 9.04 10.41 -18.22
C LYS A 376 8.06 9.25 -18.28
N GLU A 377 6.84 9.52 -17.84
CA GLU A 377 5.75 8.56 -17.95
C GLU A 377 5.31 8.38 -19.40
N ASN A 378 5.12 7.12 -19.79
CA ASN A 378 4.50 6.73 -21.04
C ASN A 378 2.99 6.88 -20.87
N LYS A 379 2.30 7.45 -21.86
CA LYS A 379 0.84 7.65 -21.84
C LYS A 379 0.24 7.21 -23.16
N THR A 380 -0.89 6.52 -23.10
CA THR A 380 -1.69 6.19 -24.28
C THR A 380 -2.50 7.40 -24.75
N GLY A 381 -3.17 7.26 -25.90
CA GLY A 381 -4.28 8.14 -26.28
C GLY A 381 -5.42 8.12 -25.24
N VAL A 382 -6.18 9.21 -25.22
CA VAL A 382 -7.35 9.37 -24.34
C VAL A 382 -8.60 8.86 -25.05
N ALA A 383 -9.40 8.05 -24.35
CA ALA A 383 -10.66 7.51 -24.81
C ALA A 383 -11.81 8.01 -23.93
N SER A 384 -12.71 8.80 -24.51
CA SER A 384 -13.85 9.40 -23.82
C SER A 384 -15.14 8.63 -24.11
N ASP A 385 -16.14 8.77 -23.23
CA ASP A 385 -17.49 8.24 -23.41
C ASP A 385 -17.64 6.73 -23.62
N THR A 386 -16.65 5.93 -23.20
CA THR A 386 -16.69 4.47 -23.28
C THR A 386 -16.29 3.82 -21.96
N THR A 387 -16.82 2.61 -21.73
CA THR A 387 -16.38 1.71 -20.64
C THR A 387 -15.42 0.63 -21.15
N ASN A 388 -15.19 0.60 -22.46
CA ASN A 388 -14.38 -0.37 -23.17
C ASN A 388 -13.42 0.38 -24.11
N PRO A 389 -12.45 1.16 -23.59
CA PRO A 389 -11.57 1.96 -24.43
C PRO A 389 -10.62 1.09 -25.24
N ASP A 390 -10.47 1.41 -26.52
CA ASP A 390 -9.49 0.83 -27.43
C ASP A 390 -8.35 1.81 -27.64
N PHE A 391 -7.16 1.45 -27.15
CA PHE A 391 -5.98 2.32 -27.19
C PHE A 391 -5.09 1.97 -28.38
N ASN A 392 -4.85 0.68 -28.61
CA ASN A 392 -3.89 0.16 -29.59
C ASN A 392 -2.55 0.92 -29.54
N ASP A 393 -2.11 1.27 -28.33
CA ASP A 393 -0.88 2.03 -28.10
C ASP A 393 0.30 1.07 -28.11
N GLU A 394 1.36 1.42 -28.82
CA GLU A 394 2.57 0.61 -28.95
C GLU A 394 3.79 1.47 -28.68
N LYS A 395 4.66 0.98 -27.78
CA LYS A 395 5.93 1.64 -27.49
C LYS A 395 7.08 0.66 -27.47
N THR A 396 8.14 1.01 -28.21
CA THR A 396 9.37 0.23 -28.30
C THR A 396 10.40 0.77 -27.30
N PHE A 397 11.01 -0.13 -26.54
CA PHE A 397 12.07 0.14 -25.59
C PHE A 397 13.36 -0.52 -26.05
N HIS A 398 14.48 0.21 -25.95
CA HIS A 398 15.79 -0.27 -26.37
C HIS A 398 16.82 0.01 -25.29
N TYR A 399 17.38 -1.06 -24.72
CA TYR A 399 18.41 -1.00 -23.69
C TYR A 399 19.72 -1.52 -24.25
N LYS A 400 20.72 -0.62 -24.32
CA LYS A 400 22.08 -0.95 -24.76
C LYS A 400 22.86 -1.54 -23.59
N LYS A 401 23.50 -2.69 -23.80
CA LYS A 401 24.30 -3.39 -22.79
C LYS A 401 23.54 -3.59 -21.46
N VAL A 402 22.70 -4.61 -21.40
CA VAL A 402 21.95 -4.99 -20.19
C VAL A 402 22.89 -5.11 -18.98
N THR A 403 22.56 -4.39 -17.92
CA THR A 403 23.23 -4.47 -16.62
C THR A 403 22.61 -5.55 -15.75
N LYS A 404 23.29 -5.94 -14.67
CA LYS A 404 22.76 -6.93 -13.72
C LYS A 404 21.43 -6.46 -13.12
N GLN A 405 21.37 -5.20 -12.71
CA GLN A 405 20.16 -4.58 -12.16
C GLN A 405 18.99 -4.63 -13.15
N PHE A 406 19.24 -4.38 -14.44
CA PHE A 406 18.18 -4.47 -15.45
C PHE A 406 17.76 -5.92 -15.72
N CYS A 407 18.71 -6.86 -15.72
CA CYS A 407 18.41 -8.29 -15.84
C CYS A 407 17.57 -8.78 -14.65
N ASP A 408 17.93 -8.39 -13.42
CA ASP A 408 17.17 -8.70 -12.20
C ASP A 408 15.77 -8.05 -12.27
N TYR A 409 15.66 -6.81 -12.75
CA TYR A 409 14.37 -6.15 -12.99
C TYR A 409 13.49 -6.88 -14.01
N LEU A 410 14.06 -7.34 -15.13
CA LEU A 410 13.32 -8.14 -16.10
C LEU A 410 12.88 -9.48 -15.51
N ARG A 411 13.69 -10.08 -14.63
CA ARG A 411 13.42 -11.40 -14.04
C ARG A 411 12.34 -11.36 -12.97
N ASP A 412 12.45 -10.43 -12.04
CA ASP A 412 11.65 -10.42 -10.80
C ASP A 412 10.63 -9.27 -10.76
N GLY A 413 10.81 -8.25 -11.60
CA GLY A 413 10.02 -7.02 -11.57
C GLY A 413 8.78 -7.06 -12.45
N CYS A 414 7.94 -6.05 -12.26
CA CYS A 414 6.79 -5.78 -13.11
C CYS A 414 6.71 -4.30 -13.55
N VAL A 415 5.87 -4.04 -14.55
CA VAL A 415 5.46 -2.70 -14.94
C VAL A 415 4.05 -2.45 -14.41
N THR A 416 3.90 -1.49 -13.51
CA THR A 416 2.58 -1.05 -13.03
C THR A 416 1.97 -0.05 -14.00
N VAL A 417 0.96 -0.51 -14.73
CA VAL A 417 0.13 0.32 -15.62
C VAL A 417 -1.02 0.89 -14.81
N HIS A 418 -1.08 2.22 -14.73
CA HIS A 418 -2.16 2.95 -14.08
C HIS A 418 -3.21 3.31 -15.12
N VAL A 419 -4.44 2.87 -14.91
CA VAL A 419 -5.61 3.29 -15.68
C VAL A 419 -6.12 4.58 -15.04
N MET A 420 -5.99 5.68 -15.77
CA MET A 420 -6.36 7.02 -15.34
C MET A 420 -7.65 7.46 -16.02
N GLY A 421 -8.34 8.43 -15.44
CA GLY A 421 -9.43 9.12 -16.11
C GLY A 421 -9.96 10.28 -15.26
N LYS A 422 -11.06 10.86 -15.70
CA LYS A 422 -11.80 11.90 -14.98
C LYS A 422 -13.13 11.37 -14.51
N GLN A 423 -13.64 11.92 -13.41
CA GLN A 423 -14.93 11.50 -12.88
C GLN A 423 -16.07 12.14 -13.65
N ARG A 424 -17.12 11.36 -13.90
CA ARG A 424 -18.34 11.80 -14.58
C ARG A 424 -19.52 11.68 -13.63
N ILE A 425 -20.04 12.84 -13.21
CA ILE A 425 -21.24 12.91 -12.37
C ILE A 425 -22.47 12.49 -13.16
N ARG A 426 -23.29 11.63 -12.55
CA ARG A 426 -24.60 11.25 -13.09
C ARG A 426 -25.68 12.09 -12.43
N LYS A 427 -26.27 13.03 -13.18
CA LYS A 427 -27.37 13.89 -12.70
C LYS A 427 -28.54 13.08 -12.13
N SER A 428 -28.85 11.92 -12.72
CA SER A 428 -29.90 11.02 -12.23
C SER A 428 -29.63 10.45 -10.82
N ALA A 429 -28.38 10.32 -10.40
CA ALA A 429 -28.02 9.84 -9.07
C ALA A 429 -28.20 10.92 -7.98
N MET A 430 -28.19 12.20 -8.37
CA MET A 430 -28.30 13.33 -7.46
C MET A 430 -29.75 13.68 -7.09
N VAL A 431 -30.73 13.36 -7.96
CA VAL A 431 -32.14 13.75 -7.79
C VAL A 431 -32.71 13.30 -6.44
N ASN A 432 -32.37 12.09 -5.99
CA ASN A 432 -32.87 11.54 -4.73
C ASN A 432 -32.13 12.04 -3.47
N ARG A 433 -31.05 12.81 -3.65
CA ARG A 433 -30.20 13.35 -2.58
C ARG A 433 -30.29 14.88 -2.45
N GLN A 434 -31.01 15.50 -3.37
CA GLN A 434 -31.16 16.94 -3.44
C GLN A 434 -31.95 17.47 -2.23
N GLY A 435 -31.39 18.47 -1.54
CA GLY A 435 -32.00 19.09 -0.36
C GLY A 435 -31.82 18.32 0.95
N MET A 436 -31.07 17.20 0.95
CA MET A 436 -30.69 16.52 2.18
C MET A 436 -29.48 17.19 2.82
N THR A 437 -29.50 17.30 4.14
CA THR A 437 -28.33 17.76 4.91
C THR A 437 -27.25 16.68 4.93
N THR A 438 -26.03 17.09 5.23
CA THR A 438 -24.86 16.22 5.42
C THR A 438 -25.15 15.18 6.48
N ARG A 439 -25.79 15.60 7.58
CA ARG A 439 -26.25 14.71 8.64
C ARG A 439 -27.23 13.65 8.14
N ASP A 440 -28.19 14.01 7.29
CA ASP A 440 -29.17 13.06 6.74
C ASP A 440 -28.51 12.08 5.76
N LEU A 441 -27.58 12.58 4.93
CA LEU A 441 -26.80 11.78 3.99
C LEU A 441 -25.89 10.78 4.72
N LEU A 442 -25.26 11.19 5.82
CA LEU A 442 -24.44 10.32 6.66
C LEU A 442 -25.28 9.23 7.35
N LYS A 443 -26.48 9.55 7.85
CA LYS A 443 -27.40 8.53 8.42
C LYS A 443 -27.83 7.48 7.40
N GLY A 444 -28.03 7.88 6.15
CA GLY A 444 -28.41 6.99 5.05
C GLY A 444 -27.24 6.21 4.45
N ASP A 445 -26.00 6.64 4.69
CA ASP A 445 -24.81 5.98 4.18
C ASP A 445 -24.50 4.72 5.00
N LYS A 446 -24.88 3.56 4.47
CA LYS A 446 -24.63 2.24 5.07
C LYS A 446 -23.13 1.96 5.34
N THR A 447 -22.22 2.76 4.77
CA THR A 447 -20.78 2.69 5.06
C THR A 447 -20.44 3.14 6.48
N VAL A 448 -21.28 3.96 7.14
CA VAL A 448 -21.09 4.45 8.52
C VAL A 448 -21.08 3.32 9.55
N PHE A 449 -21.77 2.20 9.27
CA PHE A 449 -21.75 0.99 10.11
C PHE A 449 -20.72 -0.05 9.68
N SER A 450 -19.95 0.22 8.62
CA SER A 450 -18.89 -0.66 8.13
C SER A 450 -17.49 -0.19 8.50
N LYS A 451 -17.36 0.63 9.58
CA LYS A 451 -16.10 1.19 10.12
C LYS A 451 -14.95 0.17 10.24
N THR A 452 -15.26 -1.12 10.22
CA THR A 452 -14.34 -2.24 10.47
C THR A 452 -14.03 -3.09 9.23
N GLY A 453 -14.89 -3.09 8.19
CA GLY A 453 -14.76 -4.04 7.07
C GLY A 453 -13.83 -3.58 5.95
N HIS A 454 -13.75 -2.26 5.71
CA HIS A 454 -13.09 -1.72 4.51
C HIS A 454 -11.60 -1.41 4.71
N LEU A 455 -11.14 -1.16 5.94
CA LEU A 455 -9.70 -1.05 6.24
C LEU A 455 -8.98 -2.36 5.93
N MET A 456 -9.68 -3.48 6.14
CA MET A 456 -9.23 -4.82 5.79
C MET A 456 -9.35 -5.15 4.30
N ASN A 457 -10.22 -4.52 3.50
CA ASN A 457 -10.26 -4.78 2.05
C ASN A 457 -8.99 -4.30 1.32
N GLY A 458 -8.24 -3.35 1.90
CA GLY A 458 -6.88 -3.02 1.43
C GLY A 458 -5.86 -4.14 1.66
N PHE A 459 -6.08 -5.00 2.67
CA PHE A 459 -5.27 -6.19 2.97
C PHE A 459 -5.91 -7.50 2.47
N GLN A 460 -7.20 -7.50 2.17
CA GLN A 460 -8.01 -8.61 1.69
C GLN A 460 -8.71 -8.16 0.42
N MET A 461 -7.99 -8.29 -0.70
CA MET A 461 -8.59 -8.48 -2.01
C MET A 461 -9.52 -9.71 -1.92
N ASP A 462 -10.81 -9.53 -1.65
CA ASP A 462 -11.92 -10.43 -2.01
C ASP A 462 -11.67 -11.96 -1.83
N GLY A 463 -10.99 -12.39 -0.76
CA GLY A 463 -10.56 -13.78 -0.57
C GLY A 463 -9.71 -14.36 -1.73
N ARG A 464 -9.22 -13.49 -2.61
CA ARG A 464 -8.33 -13.75 -3.73
C ARG A 464 -7.25 -12.69 -3.69
N VAL A 465 -6.18 -13.02 -2.98
CA VAL A 465 -4.84 -12.54 -3.34
C VAL A 465 -4.77 -12.57 -4.87
N VAL A 466 -4.36 -11.46 -5.52
CA VAL A 466 -3.88 -11.52 -6.90
C VAL A 466 -2.70 -12.45 -6.82
N ASP A 467 -2.98 -13.73 -6.98
CA ASP A 467 -2.10 -14.80 -6.54
C ASP A 467 -0.82 -14.67 -7.36
N PRO A 468 0.30 -14.24 -6.76
CA PRO A 468 1.56 -14.19 -7.47
C PRO A 468 1.88 -15.57 -8.03
N GLN A 469 1.36 -16.64 -7.40
CA GLN A 469 1.47 -18.00 -7.90
C GLN A 469 0.71 -18.20 -9.21
N LYS A 470 -0.46 -17.57 -9.46
CA LYS A 470 -1.15 -17.74 -10.76
C LYS A 470 -0.36 -17.15 -11.91
N GLN A 471 0.16 -15.93 -11.75
CA GLN A 471 0.96 -15.28 -12.79
C GLN A 471 2.30 -15.97 -12.95
N SER A 472 2.95 -16.33 -11.83
CA SER A 472 4.18 -17.12 -11.82
C SER A 472 3.99 -18.48 -12.51
N ILE A 473 2.89 -19.19 -12.25
CA ILE A 473 2.54 -20.47 -12.90
C ILE A 473 2.30 -20.28 -14.40
N ILE A 474 1.61 -19.22 -14.81
CA ILE A 474 1.37 -18.95 -16.24
C ILE A 474 2.69 -18.67 -16.95
N VAL A 475 3.54 -17.83 -16.37
CA VAL A 475 4.87 -17.53 -16.91
C VAL A 475 5.72 -18.80 -16.95
N GLU A 476 5.74 -19.59 -15.87
CA GLU A 476 6.47 -20.85 -15.80
C GLU A 476 5.96 -21.87 -16.83
N LEU A 477 4.65 -22.00 -17.01
CA LEU A 477 4.05 -22.83 -18.06
C LEU A 477 4.43 -22.36 -19.47
N LEU A 478 4.46 -21.05 -19.70
CA LEU A 478 4.85 -20.45 -20.98
C LEU A 478 6.33 -20.74 -21.28
N LEU A 479 7.21 -20.58 -20.29
CA LEU A 479 8.63 -20.90 -20.40
C LEU A 479 8.85 -22.41 -20.64
N LEU A 480 8.17 -23.27 -19.87
CA LEU A 480 8.25 -24.73 -20.03
C LEU A 480 7.78 -25.17 -21.42
N LYS A 481 6.69 -24.62 -21.93
CA LYS A 481 6.21 -24.91 -23.30
C LYS A 481 7.23 -24.50 -24.35
N LYS A 482 7.87 -23.32 -24.21
CA LYS A 482 8.90 -22.86 -25.14
C LYS A 482 10.14 -23.75 -25.09
N GLN A 483 10.54 -24.16 -23.89
CA GLN A 483 11.66 -25.07 -23.68
C GLN A 483 11.36 -26.47 -24.25
N GLU A 484 10.15 -26.99 -24.06
CA GLU A 484 9.70 -28.27 -24.64
C GLU A 484 9.74 -28.22 -26.17
N ALA A 485 9.25 -27.14 -26.78
CA ALA A 485 9.27 -26.96 -28.23
C ALA A 485 10.71 -26.97 -28.78
N LYS A 486 11.64 -26.30 -28.10
CA LYS A 486 13.06 -26.29 -28.44
C LYS A 486 13.68 -27.69 -28.31
N TYR A 487 13.47 -28.38 -27.19
CA TYR A 487 13.97 -29.76 -27.05
C TYR A 487 13.39 -30.70 -28.11
N ARG A 488 12.11 -30.55 -28.44
CA ARG A 488 11.46 -31.34 -29.48
C ARG A 488 12.10 -31.10 -30.85
N GLN A 489 12.37 -29.83 -31.20
CA GLN A 489 13.09 -29.47 -32.43
C GLN A 489 14.51 -30.07 -32.46
N HIS A 490 15.25 -30.04 -31.36
CA HIS A 490 16.58 -30.62 -31.28
C HIS A 490 16.53 -32.15 -31.45
N VAL A 491 15.56 -32.81 -30.82
CA VAL A 491 15.33 -34.26 -30.97
C VAL A 491 14.98 -34.61 -32.42
N ASP A 492 14.11 -33.82 -33.06
CA ASP A 492 13.73 -34.06 -34.45
C ASP A 492 14.88 -33.80 -35.43
N SER A 493 15.74 -32.81 -35.15
CA SER A 493 16.99 -32.60 -35.89
C SER A 493 17.96 -33.77 -35.76
N VAL A 494 18.09 -34.35 -34.56
CA VAL A 494 18.91 -35.55 -34.35
C VAL A 494 18.32 -36.77 -35.06
N LYS A 495 16.99 -36.93 -35.09
CA LYS A 495 16.35 -38.00 -35.88
C LYS A 495 16.67 -37.84 -37.37
N LYS A 496 16.53 -36.64 -37.93
CA LYS A 496 16.92 -36.35 -39.32
C LYS A 496 18.38 -36.68 -39.61
N LEU A 497 19.28 -36.33 -38.68
CA LEU A 497 20.70 -36.68 -38.79
C LEU A 497 20.91 -38.20 -38.88
N LEU A 498 20.18 -38.97 -38.07
CA LEU A 498 20.24 -40.43 -38.08
C LEU A 498 19.69 -41.01 -39.39
N ASP A 499 18.55 -40.51 -39.87
CA ASP A 499 17.93 -40.94 -41.12
C ASP A 499 18.87 -40.67 -42.33
N GLU A 500 19.53 -39.51 -42.35
CA GLU A 500 20.49 -39.16 -43.40
C GLU A 500 21.79 -39.97 -43.29
N ALA A 501 22.27 -40.27 -42.08
CA ALA A 501 23.42 -41.14 -41.89
C ALA A 501 23.12 -42.58 -42.35
N GLU A 502 21.90 -43.09 -42.07
CA GLU A 502 21.45 -44.42 -42.49
C GLU A 502 21.25 -44.49 -44.02
N SER A 503 20.70 -43.44 -44.64
CA SER A 503 20.54 -43.36 -46.10
C SER A 503 21.89 -43.39 -46.85
N GLN A 504 22.92 -42.80 -46.24
CA GLN A 504 24.30 -42.84 -46.73
C GLN A 504 25.08 -44.11 -46.33
N GLY A 505 24.44 -45.05 -45.60
CA GLY A 505 25.05 -46.31 -45.18
C GLY A 505 26.12 -46.18 -44.08
N ARG A 506 26.17 -45.04 -43.37
CA ARG A 506 27.19 -44.78 -42.34
C ARG A 506 26.90 -45.55 -41.06
N ARG A 507 27.94 -46.09 -40.44
CA ARG A 507 27.84 -46.75 -39.12
C ARG A 507 28.21 -45.85 -37.95
N ARG A 508 28.87 -44.72 -38.22
CA ARG A 508 29.39 -43.80 -37.20
C ARG A 508 29.19 -42.36 -37.63
N VAL A 509 28.89 -41.48 -36.67
CA VAL A 509 28.83 -40.02 -36.86
C VAL A 509 29.79 -39.39 -35.87
N SER A 510 30.53 -38.36 -36.28
CA SER A 510 31.48 -37.69 -35.38
C SER A 510 30.73 -36.99 -34.24
N LEU A 511 31.35 -36.97 -33.05
CA LEU A 511 30.79 -36.27 -31.89
C LEU A 511 30.63 -34.75 -32.14
N GLU A 512 31.44 -34.18 -33.03
CA GLU A 512 31.37 -32.78 -33.42
C GLU A 512 30.09 -32.49 -34.20
N VAL A 513 29.72 -33.33 -35.17
CA VAL A 513 28.47 -33.19 -35.94
C VAL A 513 27.26 -33.40 -35.04
N VAL A 514 27.28 -34.42 -34.18
CA VAL A 514 26.18 -34.67 -33.23
C VAL A 514 26.01 -33.49 -32.28
N ARG A 515 27.12 -32.95 -31.73
CA ARG A 515 27.06 -31.75 -30.87
C ARG A 515 26.57 -30.53 -31.64
N GLY A 516 27.01 -30.37 -32.89
CA GLY A 516 26.61 -29.27 -33.76
C GLY A 516 25.11 -29.28 -34.04
N VAL A 517 24.54 -30.44 -34.37
CA VAL A 517 23.09 -30.59 -34.60
C VAL A 517 22.29 -30.45 -33.31
N LEU A 518 22.77 -31.03 -32.20
CA LEU A 518 22.08 -30.99 -30.90
C LEU A 518 22.15 -29.62 -30.23
N MET A 519 23.08 -28.74 -30.62
CA MET A 519 23.18 -27.36 -30.17
C MET A 519 22.84 -26.36 -31.29
N ALA A 520 22.27 -26.83 -32.40
CA ALA A 520 21.92 -25.96 -33.51
C ALA A 520 20.80 -24.98 -33.08
N PRO A 521 20.97 -23.67 -33.31
CA PRO A 521 19.98 -22.66 -32.95
C PRO A 521 18.68 -22.76 -33.77
N SER A 522 18.78 -23.20 -35.03
CA SER A 522 17.63 -23.33 -35.92
C SER A 522 17.62 -24.66 -36.66
N GLN A 523 16.42 -25.05 -37.14
CA GLN A 523 16.26 -26.23 -37.98
C GLN A 523 17.06 -26.11 -39.27
N GLU A 524 17.14 -24.90 -39.84
CA GLU A 524 17.90 -24.63 -41.07
C GLU A 524 19.41 -24.83 -40.86
N MET A 525 19.94 -24.37 -39.72
CA MET A 525 21.35 -24.55 -39.39
C MET A 525 21.66 -26.02 -39.07
N ALA A 526 20.74 -26.72 -38.40
CA ALA A 526 20.84 -28.16 -38.22
C ALA A 526 20.86 -28.88 -39.58
N ASP A 527 19.95 -28.52 -40.48
CA ASP A 527 19.85 -29.09 -41.83
C ASP A 527 21.11 -28.76 -42.67
N GLU A 528 21.71 -27.57 -42.51
CA GLU A 528 22.99 -27.20 -43.14
C GLU A 528 24.15 -28.06 -42.62
N ILE A 529 24.23 -28.29 -41.30
CA ILE A 529 25.25 -29.16 -40.69
C ILE A 529 25.08 -30.60 -41.18
N ILE A 530 23.83 -31.09 -41.24
CA ILE A 530 23.50 -32.42 -41.77
C ILE A 530 23.89 -32.52 -43.25
N SER A 531 23.62 -31.50 -44.06
CA SER A 531 23.98 -31.48 -45.48
C SER A 531 25.50 -31.51 -45.74
N ARG A 532 26.28 -31.03 -44.77
CA ARG A 532 27.75 -30.98 -44.82
C ARG A 532 28.41 -32.19 -44.18
N LEU A 533 27.67 -33.27 -43.91
CA LEU A 533 28.23 -34.53 -43.45
C LEU A 533 29.41 -34.92 -44.36
N PRO A 534 30.67 -34.84 -43.89
CA PRO A 534 31.84 -35.05 -44.75
C PRO A 534 31.80 -36.48 -45.28
N GLU A 535 32.02 -36.70 -46.58
CA GLU A 535 32.12 -38.05 -47.16
C GLU A 535 33.14 -38.86 -46.35
N GLU A 536 32.85 -40.12 -46.02
CA GLU A 536 33.84 -40.96 -45.34
C GLU A 536 35.07 -41.09 -46.24
N ASP A 537 36.19 -40.47 -45.85
CA ASP A 537 37.49 -41.01 -46.23
C ASP A 537 37.54 -42.43 -45.69
N ASN A 538 37.77 -43.41 -46.57
CA ASN A 538 38.05 -44.80 -46.22
C ASN A 538 39.27 -44.83 -45.28
N ILE A 539 39.05 -44.65 -43.98
CA ILE A 539 40.04 -44.96 -42.97
C ILE A 539 39.84 -46.44 -42.68
N ASP A 540 40.77 -47.21 -43.22
CA ASP A 540 40.87 -48.66 -43.16
C ASP A 540 40.30 -49.29 -41.89
N ASP A 541 39.55 -50.38 -42.12
CA ASP A 541 39.15 -51.38 -41.15
C ASP A 541 40.36 -51.88 -40.33
N ASP A 542 40.69 -51.22 -39.22
CA ASP A 542 41.52 -51.84 -38.19
C ASP A 542 41.30 -51.23 -36.81
N PHE A 543 40.13 -51.50 -36.21
CA PHE A 543 40.03 -51.52 -34.74
C PHE A 543 39.08 -52.65 -34.28
N ALA A 544 39.69 -53.83 -34.18
CA ALA A 544 39.36 -54.97 -33.33
C ALA A 544 37.93 -55.05 -32.75
N ILE A 545 37.17 -56.01 -33.30
CA ILE A 545 36.00 -56.62 -32.68
C ILE A 545 36.40 -57.17 -31.30
N GLY A 546 36.05 -56.45 -30.24
CA GLY A 546 36.10 -56.93 -28.87
C GLY A 546 35.08 -58.04 -28.67
N ARG A 547 35.59 -59.27 -28.53
CA ARG A 547 34.85 -60.51 -28.33
C ARG A 547 33.74 -60.37 -27.28
N VAL A 548 32.51 -60.73 -27.67
CA VAL A 548 31.48 -61.19 -26.75
C VAL A 548 32.01 -62.50 -26.14
N VAL A 549 32.37 -62.46 -24.85
CA VAL A 549 32.66 -63.68 -24.08
C VAL A 549 31.39 -64.03 -23.31
N ASP A 550 30.73 -65.09 -23.77
CA ASP A 550 29.69 -65.80 -23.05
C ASP A 550 30.18 -66.19 -21.65
N ILE A 551 29.58 -65.62 -20.61
CA ILE A 551 29.78 -66.05 -19.23
C ILE A 551 28.66 -67.02 -18.90
N ASN A 552 28.94 -68.32 -19.00
CA ASN A 552 28.09 -69.34 -18.39
C ASN A 552 28.94 -70.38 -17.62
N ARG A 553 28.69 -70.40 -16.31
CA ARG A 553 28.83 -71.53 -15.36
C ARG A 553 30.21 -72.09 -15.01
N ASN A 554 30.50 -71.89 -13.72
CA ASN A 554 30.74 -72.91 -12.69
C ASN A 554 32.14 -73.03 -12.05
N THR A 555 32.18 -72.54 -10.80
CA THR A 555 32.79 -73.14 -9.60
C THR A 555 34.31 -73.30 -9.52
N LYS A 556 34.93 -72.55 -8.59
CA LYS A 556 35.34 -73.12 -7.30
C LYS A 556 35.60 -72.06 -6.22
N LYS A 557 34.98 -72.33 -5.08
CA LYS A 557 35.01 -71.64 -3.79
C LYS A 557 36.43 -71.40 -3.25
N LYS A 558 36.68 -70.21 -2.71
CA LYS A 558 37.47 -70.03 -1.47
C LYS A 558 36.69 -69.15 -0.50
N LYS A 559 36.68 -69.58 0.76
CA LYS A 559 35.86 -69.11 1.89
C LYS A 559 36.33 -67.75 2.45
N PRO A 560 35.49 -67.09 3.28
CA PRO A 560 35.56 -65.66 3.59
C PRO A 560 36.28 -65.36 4.91
N ALA A 561 36.75 -64.12 5.06
CA ALA A 561 37.10 -63.55 6.36
C ALA A 561 35.88 -62.81 6.95
N LYS A 562 35.50 -63.27 8.15
CA LYS A 562 34.50 -62.73 9.08
C LYS A 562 34.92 -61.36 9.62
N THR A 563 34.08 -60.33 9.50
CA THR A 563 33.18 -59.72 10.53
C THR A 563 33.86 -59.19 11.80
N ASN A 564 33.62 -57.91 12.08
CA ASN A 564 33.08 -57.34 13.33
C ASN A 564 32.34 -56.07 12.87
N GLU A 565 31.02 -56.03 12.71
CA GLU A 565 29.94 -56.02 13.72
C GLU A 565 30.15 -55.08 14.91
N SER A 566 29.55 -53.89 14.81
CA SER A 566 28.55 -53.33 15.73
C SER A 566 28.22 -51.92 15.22
N GLY A 567 27.00 -51.48 14.99
CA GLY A 567 25.68 -52.06 15.19
C GLY A 567 24.72 -50.88 15.38
N SER A 568 23.58 -50.91 14.67
CA SER A 568 22.33 -50.17 14.96
C SER A 568 22.37 -48.64 14.71
N SER A 569 21.42 -47.96 14.07
CA SER A 569 19.97 -48.20 13.96
C SER A 569 19.39 -47.31 12.85
N VAL A 570 18.52 -47.89 12.00
CA VAL A 570 17.17 -47.42 11.60
C VAL A 570 16.98 -45.92 11.26
N CYS A 571 16.78 -45.57 9.98
CA CYS A 571 15.51 -45.47 9.25
C CYS A 571 14.64 -44.23 9.55
N SER A 572 13.93 -43.81 8.51
CA SER A 572 12.74 -42.93 8.43
C SER A 572 12.87 -41.41 8.53
N LEU A 573 12.64 -40.78 7.35
CA LEU A 573 11.61 -39.77 7.05
C LEU A 573 11.59 -38.47 7.87
N LEU A 574 11.98 -37.37 7.21
CA LEU A 574 11.05 -36.35 6.71
C LEU A 574 11.70 -35.60 5.53
#